data_AF-A0A3N2RME3-F1
#
_entry.id   AF-A0A3N2RME3-F1
#
_cell.length_a   1.000
_cell.length_b   1.000
_cell.length_c   1.000
_cell.angle_alpha   90.00
_cell.angle_beta   90.00
_cell.angle_gamma   90.00
#
_symmetry.space_group_name_H-M   'P 1'
#
loop_
_entity.id
_entity.type
_entity.pdbx_description
1 polymer ?
#
loop_
_entity_poly.entity_id
_entity_poly.type
_entity_poly.pdbx_seq_one_letter_code
_entity_poly.pdbx_strand_id
1 'polypeptide(L)'
;MRIHSAAAAALALALCACAAHAQQPTFPAPAFRGGNVDWQVMLKTQQDLSVVYQLKVPQADKPQRGGLGQRKAAYGEYLLVGEIGVEKTSMTVKIAQIPLGKTCKLDNGLMGDSYGRFTYSIEVVPQQAKPVSTKADHKPWPAKWYGCGNFTLD
;
A
#
# COMPACT_ATOMS: atom_id res chain seq x y z
N MET A 1 -19.90 -35.68 63.47
CA MET A 1 -19.66 -35.26 62.07
C MET A 1 -20.95 -34.77 61.44
N ARG A 2 -21.16 -33.45 61.35
CA ARG A 2 -22.03 -32.84 60.34
C ARG A 2 -21.36 -31.54 59.91
N ILE A 3 -21.20 -31.42 58.60
CA ILE A 3 -20.18 -30.65 57.92
C ILE A 3 -20.74 -29.25 57.67
N HIS A 4 -19.97 -28.22 58.05
CA HIS A 4 -20.20 -26.86 57.61
C HIS A 4 -19.67 -26.70 56.18
N SER A 5 -20.52 -26.20 55.27
CA SER A 5 -20.05 -25.70 53.98
C SER A 5 -20.75 -24.39 53.67
N ALA A 6 -20.10 -23.30 54.06
CA ALA A 6 -20.27 -21.99 53.47
C ALA A 6 -19.50 -21.95 52.14
N ALA A 7 -20.07 -21.30 51.12
CA ALA A 7 -19.38 -20.31 50.28
C ALA A 7 -20.25 -19.96 49.07
N ALA A 8 -20.84 -18.77 49.13
CA ALA A 8 -21.22 -18.01 47.95
C ALA A 8 -19.97 -17.35 47.37
N ALA A 9 -19.84 -17.32 46.04
CA ALA A 9 -19.31 -16.19 45.27
C ALA A 9 -19.39 -16.52 43.78
N ALA A 10 -20.26 -15.81 43.09
CA ALA A 10 -20.31 -15.75 41.65
C ALA A 10 -19.03 -15.10 41.10
N LEU A 11 -18.44 -15.69 40.07
CA LEU A 11 -17.53 -14.98 39.17
C LEU A 11 -18.05 -15.16 37.74
N ALA A 12 -18.90 -14.22 37.35
CA ALA A 12 -19.14 -13.93 35.95
C ALA A 12 -17.83 -13.38 35.37
N LEU A 13 -17.06 -14.24 34.70
CA LEU A 13 -15.99 -13.81 33.82
C LEU A 13 -16.63 -13.22 32.56
N ALA A 14 -17.00 -11.94 32.66
CA ALA A 14 -17.08 -11.05 31.52
C ALA A 14 -15.69 -10.98 30.92
N LEU A 15 -15.41 -11.87 29.95
CA LEU A 15 -14.28 -11.71 29.05
C LEU A 15 -14.57 -10.46 28.24
N CYS A 16 -13.99 -9.34 28.69
CA CYS A 16 -13.69 -8.18 27.89
C CYS A 16 -12.90 -8.66 26.67
N ALA A 17 -13.62 -9.04 25.61
CA ALA A 17 -13.12 -8.89 24.26
C ALA A 17 -12.87 -7.39 24.11
N CYS A 18 -11.64 -6.98 24.41
CA CYS A 18 -11.13 -5.73 23.92
C CYS A 18 -11.37 -5.80 22.42
N ALA A 19 -12.37 -5.05 21.94
CA ALA A 19 -12.40 -4.63 20.57
C ALA A 19 -11.03 -3.98 20.38
N ALA A 20 -10.10 -4.73 19.80
CA ALA A 20 -8.89 -4.18 19.26
C ALA A 20 -9.44 -3.18 18.23
N HIS A 21 -9.48 -1.91 18.62
CA HIS A 21 -9.72 -0.81 17.71
C HIS A 21 -8.80 -1.14 16.55
N ALA A 22 -9.38 -1.50 15.40
CA ALA A 22 -8.62 -1.91 14.24
C ALA A 22 -7.72 -0.72 13.92
N GLN A 23 -6.49 -0.77 14.43
CA GLN A 23 -5.51 0.27 14.21
C GLN A 23 -5.40 0.34 12.71
N GLN A 24 -5.70 1.52 12.19
CA GLN A 24 -5.64 1.76 10.76
C GLN A 24 -4.29 1.22 10.29
N PRO A 25 -4.25 0.35 9.25
CA PRO A 25 -2.99 -0.22 8.80
C PRO A 25 -2.06 0.93 8.39
N THR A 26 -1.14 1.29 9.26
CA THR A 26 -0.07 2.22 8.93
C THR A 26 0.89 1.48 8.03
N PHE A 27 1.26 2.10 6.93
CA PHE A 27 2.20 1.53 5.96
C PHE A 27 3.42 0.90 6.66
N PRO A 28 3.58 -0.44 6.64
CA PRO A 28 4.53 -1.13 7.49
C PRO A 28 5.89 -1.13 6.81
N ALA A 29 6.94 -0.85 7.58
CA ALA A 29 8.34 -0.91 7.14
C ALA A 29 8.75 0.21 6.14
N PRO A 30 10.05 0.56 6.09
CA PRO A 30 10.50 1.85 5.56
C PRO A 30 10.33 1.97 4.05
N ALA A 31 10.21 0.86 3.31
CA ALA A 31 10.06 0.91 1.86
C ALA A 31 9.14 -0.17 1.26
N PHE A 32 8.54 0.16 0.12
CA PHE A 32 7.91 -0.78 -0.79
C PHE A 32 8.59 -0.66 -2.16
N ARG A 33 8.87 -1.80 -2.79
CA ARG A 33 9.36 -1.89 -4.16
C ARG A 33 8.45 -2.78 -4.96
N GLY A 34 8.05 -2.31 -6.12
CA GLY A 34 7.23 -3.09 -7.02
C GLY A 34 7.23 -2.51 -8.42
N GLY A 35 6.41 -3.09 -9.27
CA GLY A 35 6.39 -2.72 -10.66
C GLY A 35 5.74 -3.75 -11.56
N ASN A 36 5.80 -3.44 -12.85
CA ASN A 36 5.71 -4.40 -13.93
C ASN A 36 6.95 -4.22 -14.83
N VAL A 37 6.90 -4.73 -16.05
CA VAL A 37 8.06 -4.71 -16.95
C VAL A 37 8.56 -3.28 -17.21
N ASP A 38 7.64 -2.34 -17.40
CA ASP A 38 7.95 -0.99 -17.87
C ASP A 38 7.85 0.06 -16.77
N TRP A 39 7.03 -0.20 -15.75
CA TRP A 39 6.77 0.71 -14.64
C TRP A 39 7.43 0.20 -13.36
N GLN A 40 8.13 1.09 -12.67
CA GLN A 40 8.75 0.79 -11.39
C GLN A 40 8.27 1.80 -10.35
N VAL A 41 7.91 1.30 -9.18
CA VAL A 41 7.46 2.11 -8.05
C VAL A 41 8.32 1.79 -6.84
N MET A 42 8.80 2.86 -6.20
CA MET A 42 9.43 2.81 -4.90
C MET A 42 8.66 3.75 -3.98
N LEU A 43 8.20 3.25 -2.85
CA LEU A 43 7.60 4.06 -1.80
C LEU A 43 8.52 3.99 -0.59
N LYS A 44 8.69 5.11 0.12
CA LYS A 44 9.43 5.16 1.37
C LYS A 44 8.71 5.98 2.42
N THR A 45 8.64 5.46 3.64
CA THR A 45 8.10 6.19 4.78
C THR A 45 9.17 7.11 5.35
N GLN A 46 8.87 8.40 5.46
CA GLN A 46 9.73 9.39 6.09
C GLN A 46 9.58 9.38 7.61
N GLN A 47 10.49 10.08 8.30
CA GLN A 47 10.47 10.20 9.76
C GLN A 47 9.18 10.85 10.29
N ASP A 48 8.54 11.70 9.49
CA ASP A 48 7.27 12.37 9.81
C ASP A 48 6.02 11.53 9.45
N LEU A 49 6.20 10.25 9.11
CA LEU A 49 5.17 9.29 8.68
C LEU A 49 4.52 9.60 7.32
N SER A 50 4.99 10.62 6.61
CA SER A 50 4.63 10.82 5.20
C SER A 50 5.26 9.72 4.34
N VAL A 51 4.62 9.35 3.23
CA VAL A 51 5.18 8.38 2.30
C VAL A 51 5.65 9.13 1.05
N VAL A 52 6.94 9.09 0.75
CA VAL A 52 7.44 9.61 -0.54
C VAL A 52 7.46 8.51 -1.58
N TYR A 53 7.21 8.88 -2.82
CA TYR A 53 7.28 7.95 -3.94
C TYR A 53 8.35 8.38 -4.94
N GLN A 54 8.91 7.37 -5.61
CA GLN A 54 9.61 7.51 -6.88
C GLN A 54 8.96 6.56 -7.89
N LEU A 55 8.46 7.11 -8.99
CA LEU A 55 7.72 6.40 -10.02
C LEU A 55 8.44 6.57 -11.36
N LYS A 56 8.93 5.49 -11.94
CA LYS A 56 9.55 5.45 -13.27
C LYS A 56 8.57 4.81 -14.24
N VAL A 57 8.29 5.52 -15.35
CA VAL A 57 7.24 5.17 -16.31
C VAL A 57 7.66 5.53 -17.73
N PRO A 58 7.18 4.83 -18.77
CA PRO A 58 7.46 5.18 -20.17
C PRO A 58 6.87 6.51 -20.63
N GLN A 59 5.86 7.02 -19.94
CA GLN A 59 5.16 8.25 -20.30
C GLN A 59 5.97 9.50 -19.96
N ALA A 60 6.96 9.38 -19.07
CA ALA A 60 7.80 10.48 -18.61
C ALA A 60 9.30 10.20 -18.82
N ASP A 61 10.01 11.19 -19.35
CA ASP A 61 11.46 11.12 -19.55
C ASP A 61 12.25 11.00 -18.24
N LYS A 62 11.69 11.54 -17.16
CA LYS A 62 12.32 11.57 -15.84
C LYS A 62 11.44 10.85 -14.81
N PRO A 63 12.05 10.18 -13.81
CA PRO A 63 11.31 9.63 -12.68
C PRO A 63 10.47 10.70 -11.98
N GLN A 64 9.19 10.40 -11.75
CA GLN A 64 8.27 11.23 -11.01
C GLN A 64 8.49 11.04 -9.51
N ARG A 65 8.44 12.12 -8.75
CA ARG A 65 8.62 12.11 -7.29
C ARG A 65 7.61 13.01 -6.62
N GLY A 66 7.22 12.66 -5.40
CA GLY A 66 6.31 13.45 -4.59
C GLY A 66 5.96 12.77 -3.27
N GLY A 67 5.07 13.40 -2.51
CA GLY A 67 4.54 12.88 -1.26
C GLY A 67 3.16 12.26 -1.43
N LEU A 68 2.87 11.27 -0.60
CA LEU A 68 1.59 10.59 -0.48
C LEU A 68 1.14 10.64 0.99
N GLY A 69 -0.12 11.02 1.18
CA GLY A 69 -0.80 10.94 2.45
C GLY A 69 -1.51 9.60 2.60
N GLN A 70 -1.38 8.98 3.76
CA GLN A 70 -2.14 7.78 4.10
C GLN A 70 -3.64 8.11 4.22
N ARG A 71 -4.49 7.19 3.79
CA ARG A 71 -5.95 7.25 3.91
C ARG A 71 -6.47 5.96 4.52
N LYS A 72 -7.72 6.00 4.98
CA LYS A 72 -8.40 4.82 5.52
C LYS A 72 -8.53 3.76 4.43
N ALA A 73 -8.13 2.53 4.73
CA ALA A 73 -8.19 1.39 3.83
C ALA A 73 -8.87 0.19 4.50
N ALA A 74 -9.17 -0.86 3.73
CA ALA A 74 -9.62 -2.13 4.29
C ALA A 74 -8.47 -2.82 5.04
N TYR A 75 -8.81 -3.80 5.88
CA TYR A 75 -7.81 -4.57 6.60
C TYR A 75 -6.89 -5.33 5.63
N GLY A 76 -5.57 -5.22 5.82
CA GLY A 76 -4.58 -5.82 4.92
C GLY A 76 -4.32 -5.02 3.62
N GLU A 77 -4.90 -3.82 3.50
CA GLU A 77 -4.67 -2.90 2.39
C GLU A 77 -4.03 -1.60 2.88
N TYR A 78 -3.30 -0.94 1.98
CA TYR A 78 -2.78 0.41 2.15
C TYR A 78 -3.33 1.29 1.05
N LEU A 79 -3.88 2.45 1.44
CA LEU A 79 -4.39 3.45 0.52
C LEU A 79 -3.62 4.75 0.73
N LEU A 80 -2.97 5.20 -0.33
CA LEU A 80 -2.13 6.39 -0.34
C LEU A 80 -2.65 7.34 -1.42
N VAL A 81 -2.71 8.63 -1.13
CA VAL A 81 -3.20 9.65 -2.07
C VAL A 81 -2.23 10.83 -2.11
N GLY A 82 -1.94 11.31 -3.32
CA GLY A 82 -1.11 12.50 -3.53
C GLY A 82 -1.23 13.00 -4.96
N GLU A 83 -0.20 13.68 -5.45
CA GLU A 83 -0.14 14.19 -6.82
C GLU A 83 1.00 13.53 -7.58
N ILE A 84 0.80 13.27 -8.88
CA ILE A 84 1.86 12.91 -9.79
C ILE A 84 2.57 14.18 -10.27
N GLY A 85 3.83 14.32 -9.87
CA GLY A 85 4.84 15.29 -10.33
C GLY A 85 4.43 16.25 -11.46
N VAL A 86 4.80 15.92 -12.70
CA VAL A 86 4.81 16.83 -13.87
C VAL A 86 3.44 17.46 -14.16
N GLU A 87 2.35 16.72 -14.06
CA GLU A 87 1.01 17.21 -14.40
C GLU A 87 0.24 17.72 -13.17
N LYS A 88 0.78 17.52 -11.96
CA LYS A 88 0.07 17.76 -10.69
C LYS A 88 -1.28 17.06 -10.61
N THR A 89 -1.39 15.95 -11.34
CA THR A 89 -2.59 15.13 -11.41
C THR A 89 -2.71 14.31 -10.13
N SER A 90 -3.82 14.43 -9.41
CA SER A 90 -4.10 13.60 -8.25
C SER A 90 -3.95 12.12 -8.57
N MET A 91 -3.41 11.33 -7.65
CA MET A 91 -3.18 9.89 -7.82
C MET A 91 -3.55 9.16 -6.54
N THR A 92 -4.15 8.00 -6.72
CA THR A 92 -4.40 7.01 -5.67
C THR A 92 -3.47 5.83 -5.89
N VAL A 93 -2.78 5.39 -4.84
CA VAL A 93 -1.96 4.19 -4.82
C VAL A 93 -2.56 3.23 -3.81
N LYS A 94 -2.92 2.04 -4.28
CA LYS A 94 -3.47 0.97 -3.45
C LYS A 94 -2.49 -0.20 -3.44
N ILE A 95 -2.11 -0.66 -2.25
CA ILE A 95 -1.30 -1.86 -2.06
C ILE A 95 -2.11 -2.87 -1.27
N ALA A 96 -2.16 -4.11 -1.73
CA ALA A 96 -2.90 -5.18 -1.07
C ALA A 96 -2.04 -6.43 -0.96
N GLN A 97 -2.17 -7.15 0.14
CA GLN A 97 -1.53 -8.46 0.27
C GLN A 97 -2.17 -9.45 -0.70
N ILE A 98 -1.34 -10.27 -1.35
CA ILE A 98 -1.83 -11.32 -2.23
C ILE A 98 -2.50 -12.40 -1.38
N PRO A 99 -3.73 -12.84 -1.69
CA PRO A 99 -4.41 -13.88 -0.94
C PRO A 99 -3.64 -15.21 -0.94
N LEU A 100 -3.78 -15.98 0.14
CA LEU A 100 -3.15 -17.30 0.25
C LEU A 100 -3.55 -18.21 -0.93
N GLY A 101 -2.57 -18.90 -1.49
CA GLY A 101 -2.75 -19.77 -2.66
C GLY A 101 -2.88 -19.03 -4.00
N LYS A 102 -2.84 -17.69 -4.02
CA LYS A 102 -2.74 -16.88 -5.23
C LYS A 102 -1.29 -16.43 -5.45
N THR A 103 -0.98 -16.08 -6.68
CA THR A 103 0.31 -15.51 -7.07
C THR A 103 0.09 -14.20 -7.82
N CYS A 104 0.97 -13.22 -7.59
CA CYS A 104 1.07 -12.05 -8.45
C CYS A 104 2.19 -12.31 -9.44
N LYS A 105 1.90 -12.08 -10.72
CA LYS A 105 2.77 -12.41 -11.84
C LYS A 105 2.87 -11.20 -12.75
N LEU A 106 4.10 -10.84 -13.13
CA LEU A 106 4.35 -9.80 -14.13
C LEU A 106 4.09 -10.34 -15.53
N ASP A 107 3.88 -9.44 -16.49
CA ASP A 107 3.59 -9.78 -17.89
C ASP A 107 4.67 -10.69 -18.52
N ASN A 108 5.91 -10.56 -18.07
CA ASN A 108 7.04 -11.37 -18.54
C ASN A 108 7.16 -12.76 -17.90
N GLY A 109 6.26 -13.15 -17.00
CA GLY A 109 6.33 -14.46 -16.35
C GLY A 109 6.74 -14.44 -14.88
N LEU A 110 7.44 -13.39 -14.43
CA LEU A 110 8.09 -13.37 -13.12
C LEU A 110 7.09 -13.28 -11.98
N MET A 111 7.35 -14.05 -10.92
CA MET A 111 6.55 -14.09 -9.69
C MET A 111 7.34 -13.64 -8.46
N GLY A 112 8.53 -13.08 -8.66
CA GLY A 112 9.39 -12.57 -7.61
C GLY A 112 10.61 -11.87 -8.17
N ASP A 113 11.35 -11.25 -7.25
CA ASP A 113 12.59 -10.53 -7.51
C ASP A 113 13.66 -10.91 -6.47
N SER A 114 14.69 -10.08 -6.32
CA SER A 114 15.76 -10.26 -5.33
C SER A 114 15.26 -10.29 -3.87
N TYR A 115 14.05 -9.80 -3.58
CA TYR A 115 13.44 -9.80 -2.26
C TYR A 115 12.51 -11.01 -2.04
N GLY A 116 12.46 -11.94 -3.00
CA GLY A 116 11.68 -13.16 -2.93
C GLY A 116 10.41 -13.11 -3.78
N ARG A 117 9.49 -14.05 -3.52
CA ARG A 117 8.20 -14.08 -4.23
C ARG A 117 7.42 -12.82 -3.93
N PHE A 118 6.73 -12.27 -4.92
CA PHE A 118 5.84 -11.14 -4.69
C PHE A 118 4.76 -11.52 -3.70
N THR A 119 4.63 -10.71 -2.66
CA THR A 119 3.66 -10.90 -1.56
C THR A 119 2.55 -9.85 -1.60
N TYR A 120 2.72 -8.80 -2.41
CA TYR A 120 1.75 -7.72 -2.56
C TYR A 120 1.49 -7.39 -4.03
N SER A 121 0.27 -6.95 -4.32
CA SER A 121 -0.06 -6.24 -5.55
C SER A 121 -0.09 -4.74 -5.29
N ILE A 122 0.18 -3.96 -6.33
CA ILE A 122 0.04 -2.51 -6.31
C ILE A 122 -0.83 -2.07 -7.50
N GLU A 123 -1.75 -1.17 -7.23
CA GLU A 123 -2.55 -0.46 -8.22
C GLU A 123 -2.27 1.04 -8.09
N VAL A 124 -2.02 1.70 -9.23
CA VAL A 124 -1.85 3.16 -9.30
C VAL A 124 -2.94 3.71 -10.23
N VAL A 125 -3.75 4.61 -9.70
CA VAL A 125 -4.87 5.24 -10.41
C VAL A 125 -4.66 6.75 -10.40
N PRO A 126 -4.14 7.32 -11.51
CA PRO A 126 -4.21 8.76 -11.75
C PRO A 126 -5.68 9.18 -11.89
N GLN A 127 -6.08 10.25 -11.23
CA GLN A 127 -7.34 10.90 -11.57
C GLN A 127 -7.23 11.46 -12.99
N GLN A 128 -8.33 11.42 -13.75
CA GLN A 128 -8.37 12.08 -15.03
C GLN A 128 -8.29 13.59 -14.82
N ALA A 129 -7.10 14.16 -14.90
CA ALA A 129 -6.94 15.60 -15.05
C ALA A 129 -7.06 15.96 -16.52
N LYS A 130 -7.64 17.14 -16.81
CA LYS A 130 -7.37 17.80 -18.09
C LYS A 130 -5.86 18.05 -18.14
N PRO A 131 -5.17 17.76 -19.26
CA PRO A 131 -3.75 18.03 -19.37
C PRO A 131 -3.51 19.49 -18.97
N VAL A 132 -2.83 19.73 -17.85
CA VAL A 132 -2.42 21.08 -17.50
C VAL A 132 -1.35 21.40 -18.51
N SER A 133 -1.70 22.26 -19.47
CA SER A 133 -0.84 22.69 -20.56
C SER A 133 0.46 23.26 -19.99
N THR A 134 1.48 22.42 -19.86
CA THR A 134 2.82 22.85 -19.52
C THR A 134 3.79 22.11 -20.41
N LYS A 135 3.97 22.61 -21.64
CA LYS A 135 5.23 22.67 -22.42
C LYS A 135 6.22 21.48 -22.35
N ALA A 136 5.79 20.30 -21.95
CA ALA A 136 6.59 19.13 -21.71
C ALA A 136 6.05 18.04 -22.61
N ASP A 137 6.94 17.35 -23.31
CA ASP A 137 6.66 16.23 -24.23
C ASP A 137 6.22 14.97 -23.46
N HIS A 138 5.37 15.14 -22.45
CA HIS A 138 4.86 14.08 -21.60
C HIS A 138 3.63 13.44 -22.24
N LYS A 139 3.61 12.11 -22.35
CA LYS A 139 2.45 11.37 -22.86
C LYS A 139 1.38 11.27 -21.76
N PRO A 140 0.08 11.27 -22.10
CA PRO A 140 -0.97 11.12 -21.09
C PRO A 140 -0.77 9.88 -20.21
N TRP A 141 -1.05 10.01 -18.92
CA TRP A 141 -1.06 8.88 -17.99
C TRP A 141 -2.08 7.81 -18.41
N PRO A 142 -1.80 6.51 -18.22
CA PRO A 142 -2.83 5.48 -18.35
C PRO A 142 -3.90 5.67 -17.28
N ALA A 143 -5.13 5.25 -17.57
CA ALA A 143 -6.25 5.36 -16.63
C ALA A 143 -6.04 4.59 -15.32
N LYS A 144 -5.28 3.48 -15.40
CA LYS A 144 -4.90 2.66 -14.25
C LYS A 144 -3.67 1.83 -14.60
N TRP A 145 -2.90 1.50 -13.59
CA TRP A 145 -1.72 0.66 -13.71
C TRP A 145 -1.67 -0.37 -12.58
N TYR A 146 -1.13 -1.56 -12.88
CA TYR A 146 -1.00 -2.67 -11.95
C TYR A 146 0.43 -3.21 -11.95
N GLY A 147 0.90 -3.61 -10.77
CA GLY A 147 2.17 -4.28 -10.58
C GLY A 147 2.17 -5.23 -9.40
N CYS A 148 3.30 -5.92 -9.22
CA CYS A 148 3.58 -6.78 -8.09
C CYS A 148 4.80 -6.24 -7.33
N GLY A 149 4.89 -6.54 -6.04
CA GLY A 149 6.00 -6.06 -5.23
C GLY A 149 6.07 -6.66 -3.84
N ASN A 150 7.03 -6.13 -3.07
CA ASN A 150 7.34 -6.53 -1.72
C ASN A 150 7.60 -5.29 -0.86
N PHE A 151 7.24 -5.38 0.42
CA PHE A 151 7.79 -4.48 1.43
C PHE A 151 9.21 -4.91 1.77
N THR A 152 10.07 -3.92 1.93
CA THR A 152 11.51 -4.12 2.13
C THR A 152 12.04 -3.21 3.24
N LEU A 153 13.26 -3.48 3.72
CA LEU A 153 13.86 -2.78 4.86
C LEU A 153 14.86 -1.66 4.44
N ASP A 154 15.05 -1.43 3.14
CA ASP A 154 16.11 -0.60 2.53
C ASP A 154 15.69 0.79 2.03
#